data_AF-A0A9W6LXQ6-F1
#
_entry.id   AF-A0A9W6LXQ6-F1
#
_cell.length_a   1.000
_cell.length_b   1.000
_cell.length_c   1.000
_cell.angle_alpha   90.00
_cell.angle_beta   90.00
_cell.angle_gamma   90.00
#
_symmetry.space_group_name_H-M   'P 1'
#
loop_
_entity.id
_entity.type
_entity.pdbx_description
1 polymer ?
#
loop_
_entity_poly.entity_id
_entity_poly.type
_entity_poly.pdbx_seq_one_letter_code
_entity_poly.pdbx_strand_id
1 'polypeptide(L)'
;MSPLTIAEVTPDTVDAAVRLQLAPGQERFVAPVATSLAEAYVTPTAWPRIVLDGDEVVGFIMGNFDPGNDVPEFRAGIWRLNVAASAQRRGVGRFAVDALEAEARRRGVERITVLWEQGDGGPEEFYLRMGFAPTGEKLFGEVVGAKTVTPDPAGAAVTTSAPGPEPVTRVTVQDAVLAHPVSVARLETRRIRILPGVAAGLHVHNGPVVGSIERGSAVYQLEGGEERVLRPGDVFFEPEGERVARFDGGPEGVTFLATFPLAEGAEAEIDFPEEPR
;
A
#
# COMPACT_ATOMS: atom_id res chain seq x y z
N MET A 1 -12.64 12.81 -30.03
CA MET A 1 -12.65 12.24 -28.68
C MET A 1 -11.70 11.07 -28.70
N SER A 2 -10.70 11.08 -27.82
CA SER A 2 -9.80 9.95 -27.66
C SER A 2 -10.57 8.80 -27.02
N PRO A 3 -10.17 7.53 -27.23
CA PRO A 3 -10.78 6.42 -26.50
C PRO A 3 -10.50 6.60 -25.00
N LEU A 4 -11.52 6.32 -24.17
CA LEU A 4 -11.35 6.31 -22.72
C LEU A 4 -10.39 5.18 -22.33
N THR A 5 -9.53 5.43 -21.35
CA THR A 5 -8.62 4.42 -20.79
C THR A 5 -8.77 4.35 -19.26
N ILE A 6 -8.40 3.22 -18.67
CA ILE A 6 -8.36 3.02 -17.21
C ILE A 6 -6.91 2.83 -16.77
N ALA A 7 -6.51 3.50 -15.70
CA ALA A 7 -5.14 3.47 -15.20
C ALA A 7 -5.08 3.45 -13.67
N GLU A 8 -3.94 3.03 -13.14
CA GLU A 8 -3.65 3.17 -11.71
C GLU A 8 -3.46 4.63 -11.33
N VAL A 9 -3.69 4.94 -10.05
CA VAL A 9 -3.36 6.26 -9.49
C VAL A 9 -1.87 6.29 -9.21
N THR A 10 -1.20 7.31 -9.72
CA THR A 10 0.26 7.50 -9.62
C THR A 10 0.57 8.86 -8.97
N PRO A 11 1.82 9.14 -8.58
CA PRO A 11 2.21 10.47 -8.11
C PRO A 11 1.86 11.59 -9.11
N ASP A 12 1.88 11.30 -10.41
CA ASP A 12 1.57 12.28 -11.47
C ASP A 12 0.06 12.54 -11.63
N THR A 13 -0.79 11.56 -11.27
CA THR A 13 -2.23 11.61 -11.54
C THR A 13 -3.10 11.80 -10.30
N VAL A 14 -2.55 11.51 -9.10
CA VAL A 14 -3.27 11.64 -7.82
C VAL A 14 -3.87 13.03 -7.64
N ASP A 15 -3.09 14.03 -8.02
CA ASP A 15 -3.41 15.44 -7.86
C ASP A 15 -4.61 15.86 -8.72
N ALA A 16 -4.71 15.35 -9.95
CA ALA A 16 -5.86 15.53 -10.81
C ALA A 16 -7.08 14.72 -10.31
N ALA A 17 -6.86 13.49 -9.84
CA ALA A 17 -7.90 12.63 -9.31
C ALA A 17 -8.60 13.24 -8.07
N VAL A 18 -7.84 13.82 -7.13
CA VAL A 18 -8.41 14.46 -5.94
C VAL A 18 -9.15 15.77 -6.23
N ARG A 19 -8.81 16.44 -7.34
CA ARG A 19 -9.45 17.69 -7.79
C ARG A 19 -10.67 17.48 -8.69
N LEU A 20 -11.08 16.23 -8.90
CA LEU A 20 -12.21 15.90 -9.76
C LEU A 20 -13.50 16.59 -9.27
N GLN A 21 -14.06 17.47 -10.11
CA GLN A 21 -15.26 18.25 -9.77
C GLN A 21 -16.53 17.48 -10.11
N LEU A 22 -17.38 17.25 -9.12
CA LEU A 22 -18.69 16.61 -9.30
C LEU A 22 -19.77 17.61 -9.68
N ALA A 23 -20.89 17.12 -10.21
CA ALA A 23 -22.04 17.98 -10.47
C ALA A 23 -22.68 18.39 -9.13
N PRO A 24 -23.18 19.63 -9.01
CA PRO A 24 -23.73 20.13 -7.74
C PRO A 24 -24.79 19.19 -7.15
N GLY A 25 -24.62 18.80 -5.90
CA GLY A 25 -25.54 17.93 -5.15
C GLY A 25 -25.20 16.45 -5.24
N GLN A 26 -24.22 16.03 -6.03
CA GLN A 26 -23.73 14.64 -6.04
C GLN A 26 -22.74 14.35 -4.91
N GLU A 27 -22.12 15.38 -4.34
CA GLU A 27 -21.13 15.26 -3.27
C GLU A 27 -21.71 14.59 -2.01
N ARG A 28 -23.05 14.60 -1.84
CA ARG A 28 -23.73 13.91 -0.74
C ARG A 28 -23.79 12.39 -0.90
N PHE A 29 -23.67 11.90 -2.12
CA PHE A 29 -23.85 10.47 -2.46
C PHE A 29 -22.54 9.71 -2.61
N VAL A 30 -21.40 10.40 -2.63
CA VAL A 30 -20.10 9.75 -2.83
C VAL A 30 -19.01 10.50 -2.08
N ALA A 31 -18.13 9.74 -1.43
CA ALA A 31 -16.99 10.33 -0.74
C ALA A 31 -16.02 11.03 -1.73
N PRO A 32 -15.27 12.04 -1.27
CA PRO A 32 -14.16 12.61 -2.03
C PRO A 32 -13.13 11.55 -2.42
N VAL A 33 -12.46 11.75 -3.56
CA VAL A 33 -11.41 10.83 -4.05
C VAL A 33 -10.25 10.74 -3.05
N ALA A 34 -9.88 11.83 -2.39
CA ALA A 34 -8.83 11.81 -1.36
C ALA A 34 -9.15 10.86 -0.19
N THR A 35 -10.39 10.87 0.31
CA THR A 35 -10.85 9.93 1.34
C THR A 35 -10.79 8.49 0.83
N SER A 36 -11.23 8.28 -0.40
CA SER A 36 -11.22 6.95 -1.05
C SER A 36 -9.81 6.38 -1.17
N LEU A 37 -8.84 7.22 -1.54
CA LEU A 37 -7.42 6.80 -1.62
C LEU A 37 -6.80 6.54 -0.25
N ALA A 38 -7.17 7.31 0.77
CA ALA A 38 -6.73 7.06 2.15
C ALA A 38 -7.28 5.73 2.68
N GLU A 39 -8.55 5.41 2.40
CA GLU A 39 -9.15 4.10 2.70
C GLU A 39 -8.45 2.97 1.95
N ALA A 40 -8.15 3.16 0.66
CA ALA A 40 -7.44 2.17 -0.15
C ALA A 40 -6.02 1.89 0.37
N TYR A 41 -5.31 2.90 0.87
CA TYR A 41 -3.96 2.75 1.41
C TYR A 41 -3.88 1.74 2.56
N VAL A 42 -4.94 1.63 3.37
CA VAL A 42 -5.02 0.67 4.49
C VAL A 42 -5.82 -0.59 4.17
N THR A 43 -6.28 -0.75 2.92
CA THR A 43 -7.13 -1.86 2.48
C THR A 43 -6.50 -2.56 1.26
N PRO A 44 -5.69 -3.61 1.45
CA PRO A 44 -4.96 -4.28 0.36
C PRO A 44 -5.83 -4.87 -0.75
N THR A 45 -7.11 -5.12 -0.49
CA THR A 45 -8.09 -5.67 -1.44
C THR A 45 -8.80 -4.58 -2.26
N ALA A 46 -8.58 -3.30 -1.94
CA ALA A 46 -9.13 -2.18 -2.68
C ALA A 46 -8.50 -2.06 -4.07
N TRP A 47 -9.30 -1.63 -5.04
CA TRP A 47 -8.90 -1.49 -6.44
C TRP A 47 -9.27 -0.09 -6.96
N PRO A 48 -8.50 0.96 -6.59
CA PRO A 48 -8.71 2.32 -7.08
C PRO A 48 -8.12 2.49 -8.48
N ARG A 49 -8.86 3.14 -9.38
CA ARG A 49 -8.46 3.47 -10.74
C ARG A 49 -9.00 4.83 -11.16
N ILE A 50 -8.29 5.47 -12.08
CA ILE A 50 -8.75 6.66 -12.79
C ILE A 50 -9.20 6.31 -14.20
N VAL A 51 -10.15 7.09 -14.71
CA VAL A 51 -10.56 7.07 -16.12
C VAL A 51 -9.99 8.30 -16.80
N LEU A 52 -9.31 8.10 -17.92
CA LEU A 52 -8.67 9.14 -18.70
C LEU A 52 -9.40 9.34 -20.04
N ASP A 53 -9.52 10.59 -20.48
CA ASP A 53 -9.83 10.98 -21.86
C ASP A 53 -8.58 11.66 -22.45
N GLY A 54 -7.76 10.88 -23.15
CA GLY A 54 -6.38 11.29 -23.43
C GLY A 54 -5.56 11.35 -22.14
N ASP A 55 -5.05 12.53 -21.79
CA ASP A 55 -4.27 12.74 -20.55
C ASP A 55 -5.12 13.37 -19.42
N GLU A 56 -6.40 13.66 -19.68
CA GLU A 56 -7.29 14.28 -18.70
C GLU A 56 -7.97 13.24 -17.81
N VAL A 57 -7.86 13.38 -16.49
CA VAL A 57 -8.61 12.56 -15.52
C VAL A 57 -10.07 13.00 -15.49
N VAL A 58 -10.95 12.17 -16.05
CA VAL A 58 -12.40 12.45 -16.19
C VAL A 58 -13.27 11.60 -15.27
N GLY A 59 -12.69 10.61 -14.59
CA GLY A 59 -13.40 9.80 -13.60
C GLY A 59 -12.47 9.06 -12.65
N PHE A 60 -13.05 8.55 -11.58
CA PHE A 60 -12.41 7.69 -10.59
C PHE A 60 -13.38 6.57 -10.22
N ILE A 61 -12.88 5.35 -10.10
CA ILE A 61 -13.62 4.21 -9.60
C ILE A 61 -12.77 3.49 -8.55
N MET A 62 -13.39 3.08 -7.46
CA MET A 62 -12.77 2.20 -6.49
C MET A 62 -13.65 0.97 -6.31
N GLY A 63 -13.10 -0.19 -6.67
CA GLY A 63 -13.67 -1.48 -6.31
C GLY A 63 -13.03 -2.07 -5.06
N ASN A 64 -13.57 -3.19 -4.61
CA ASN A 64 -12.93 -4.08 -3.66
C ASN A 64 -13.07 -5.53 -4.15
N PHE A 65 -12.05 -6.34 -3.92
CA PHE A 65 -12.04 -7.77 -4.23
C PHE A 65 -11.43 -8.54 -3.06
N ASP A 66 -12.28 -8.88 -2.09
CA ASP A 66 -11.96 -9.54 -0.84
C ASP A 66 -12.77 -10.84 -0.70
N PRO A 67 -12.36 -11.95 -1.34
CA PRO A 67 -13.13 -13.20 -1.30
C PRO A 67 -13.30 -13.76 0.12
N GLY A 68 -12.46 -13.33 1.08
CA GLY A 68 -12.50 -13.74 2.48
C GLY A 68 -13.46 -12.94 3.35
N ASN A 69 -14.17 -11.94 2.81
CA ASN A 69 -15.07 -11.11 3.62
C ASN A 69 -16.24 -11.91 4.19
N ASP A 70 -16.54 -11.69 5.47
CA ASP A 70 -17.67 -12.32 6.17
C ASP A 70 -19.02 -11.89 5.60
N VAL A 71 -19.11 -10.66 5.07
CA VAL A 71 -20.29 -10.13 4.41
C VAL A 71 -20.19 -10.42 2.90
N PRO A 72 -21.04 -11.31 2.34
CA PRO A 72 -20.97 -11.69 0.92
C PRO A 72 -21.02 -10.49 -0.03
N GLU A 73 -21.77 -9.45 0.33
CA GLU A 73 -21.94 -8.21 -0.44
C GLU A 73 -20.66 -7.38 -0.49
N PHE A 74 -19.66 -7.65 0.33
CA PHE A 74 -18.37 -6.93 0.33
C PHE A 74 -17.24 -7.73 -0.31
N ARG A 75 -17.50 -8.96 -0.75
CA ARG A 75 -16.47 -9.81 -1.35
C ARG A 75 -15.99 -9.32 -2.70
N ALA A 76 -16.87 -8.73 -3.50
CA ALA A 76 -16.49 -8.10 -4.76
C ALA A 76 -17.53 -7.05 -5.14
N GLY A 77 -17.10 -5.81 -5.37
CA GLY A 77 -18.05 -4.76 -5.69
C GLY A 77 -17.46 -3.38 -5.89
N ILE A 78 -18.33 -2.44 -6.23
CA ILE A 78 -18.01 -1.03 -6.40
C ILE A 78 -18.18 -0.33 -5.06
N TRP A 79 -17.13 0.31 -4.56
CA TRP A 79 -17.16 1.13 -3.34
C TRP A 79 -17.36 2.61 -3.66
N ARG A 80 -16.77 3.10 -4.76
CA ARG A 80 -16.86 4.50 -5.17
C ARG A 80 -16.89 4.62 -6.69
N LEU A 81 -17.64 5.60 -7.17
CA LEU A 81 -17.64 6.03 -8.56
C LEU A 81 -17.84 7.55 -8.61
N ASN A 82 -16.84 8.26 -9.10
CA ASN A 82 -16.84 9.71 -9.26
C ASN A 82 -16.63 10.02 -10.75
N VAL A 83 -17.51 10.83 -11.34
CA VAL A 83 -17.39 11.24 -12.76
C VAL A 83 -17.41 12.76 -12.82
N ALA A 84 -16.40 13.34 -13.46
CA ALA A 84 -16.26 14.78 -13.58
C ALA A 84 -17.53 15.38 -14.22
N ALA A 85 -18.05 16.47 -13.67
CA ALA A 85 -19.27 17.12 -14.15
C ALA A 85 -19.20 17.46 -15.65
N SER A 86 -18.04 17.95 -16.10
CA SER A 86 -17.73 18.25 -17.50
C SER A 86 -17.74 17.03 -18.42
N ALA A 87 -17.57 15.83 -17.85
CA ALA A 87 -17.47 14.57 -18.56
C ALA A 87 -18.73 13.68 -18.43
N GLN A 88 -19.76 14.12 -17.70
CA GLN A 88 -20.98 13.36 -17.53
C GLN A 88 -21.76 13.18 -18.83
N ARG A 89 -22.57 12.12 -18.89
CA ARG A 89 -23.38 11.73 -20.07
C ARG A 89 -22.55 11.44 -21.34
N ARG A 90 -21.23 11.30 -21.22
CA ARG A 90 -20.31 10.92 -22.31
C ARG A 90 -19.86 9.45 -22.24
N GLY A 91 -20.46 8.64 -21.38
CA GLY A 91 -20.14 7.22 -21.22
C GLY A 91 -19.05 6.88 -20.20
N VAL A 92 -18.43 7.88 -19.55
CA VAL A 92 -17.35 7.68 -18.56
C VAL A 92 -17.74 6.72 -17.44
N GLY A 93 -18.91 6.92 -16.81
CA GLY A 93 -19.38 6.03 -15.74
C GLY A 93 -19.59 4.59 -16.22
N ARG A 94 -20.15 4.40 -17.42
CA ARG A 94 -20.30 3.07 -18.03
C ARG A 94 -18.94 2.42 -18.26
N PHE A 95 -18.00 3.15 -18.85
CA PHE A 95 -16.65 2.67 -19.10
C PHE A 95 -15.95 2.23 -17.79
N ALA A 96 -16.08 3.01 -16.73
CA ALA A 96 -15.52 2.68 -15.42
C ALA A 96 -16.09 1.37 -14.87
N VAL A 97 -17.42 1.21 -14.90
CA VAL A 97 -18.11 -0.01 -14.44
C VAL A 97 -17.74 -1.21 -15.30
N ASP A 98 -17.71 -1.06 -16.63
CA ASP A 98 -17.31 -2.12 -17.56
C ASP A 98 -15.85 -2.57 -17.31
N ALA A 99 -14.96 -1.65 -16.94
CA ALA A 99 -13.58 -1.97 -16.61
C ALA A 99 -13.45 -2.72 -15.27
N LEU A 100 -14.26 -2.36 -14.26
CA LEU A 100 -14.34 -3.12 -13.01
C LEU A 100 -14.94 -4.51 -13.23
N GLU A 101 -15.95 -4.63 -14.09
CA GLU A 101 -16.50 -5.92 -14.51
C GLU A 101 -15.44 -6.77 -15.20
N ALA A 102 -14.64 -6.19 -16.09
CA ALA A 102 -13.54 -6.89 -16.74
C ALA A 102 -12.48 -7.36 -15.73
N GLU A 103 -12.15 -6.56 -14.72
CA GLU A 103 -11.29 -7.00 -13.60
C GLU A 103 -11.94 -8.16 -12.83
N ALA A 104 -13.24 -8.08 -12.54
CA ALA A 104 -13.98 -9.16 -11.88
C ALA A 104 -13.93 -10.46 -12.69
N ARG A 105 -14.17 -10.41 -14.01
CA ARG A 105 -14.06 -11.56 -14.92
C ARG A 105 -12.68 -12.21 -14.87
N ARG A 106 -11.61 -11.38 -14.90
CA ARG A 106 -10.22 -11.84 -14.82
C ARG A 106 -9.89 -12.49 -13.48
N ARG A 107 -10.53 -12.06 -12.39
CA ARG A 107 -10.36 -12.61 -11.04
C ARG A 107 -11.22 -13.84 -10.75
N GLY A 108 -12.01 -14.32 -11.70
CA GLY A 108 -12.91 -15.45 -11.48
C GLY A 108 -14.14 -15.10 -10.64
N VAL A 109 -14.48 -13.82 -10.51
CA VAL A 109 -15.63 -13.37 -9.72
C VAL A 109 -16.91 -13.55 -10.53
N GLU A 110 -17.88 -14.26 -9.96
CA GLU A 110 -19.17 -14.55 -10.60
C GLU A 110 -20.26 -13.52 -10.26
N ARG A 111 -20.05 -12.72 -9.22
CA ARG A 111 -21.01 -11.75 -8.70
C ARG A 111 -20.30 -10.53 -8.17
N ILE A 112 -20.71 -9.37 -8.65
CA ILE A 112 -20.31 -8.07 -8.09
C ILE A 112 -21.51 -7.35 -7.49
N THR A 113 -21.26 -6.54 -6.48
CA THR A 113 -22.26 -5.74 -5.79
C THR A 113 -21.95 -4.25 -5.86
N VAL A 114 -22.96 -3.43 -5.60
CA VAL A 114 -22.82 -2.01 -5.34
C VAL A 114 -23.92 -1.59 -4.37
N LEU A 115 -23.58 -0.72 -3.44
CA LEU A 115 -24.52 -0.12 -2.50
C LEU A 115 -24.80 1.31 -2.94
N TRP A 116 -26.04 1.77 -2.82
CA TRP A 116 -26.38 3.17 -3.03
C TRP A 116 -27.50 3.67 -2.12
N GLU A 117 -27.40 4.94 -1.75
CA GLU A 117 -28.48 5.67 -1.11
C GLU A 117 -29.64 5.94 -2.09
N GLN A 118 -30.88 5.76 -1.61
CA GLN A 118 -32.09 6.14 -2.35
C GLN A 118 -32.36 7.64 -2.21
N GLY A 119 -32.73 8.29 -3.31
CA GLY A 119 -33.18 9.68 -3.27
C GLY A 119 -33.24 10.31 -4.65
N ASP A 120 -33.91 11.46 -4.74
CA ASP A 120 -33.99 12.24 -5.98
C ASP A 120 -32.59 12.64 -6.45
N GLY A 121 -32.27 12.30 -7.70
CA GLY A 121 -30.95 12.53 -8.29
C GLY A 121 -29.86 11.57 -7.82
N GLY A 122 -30.22 10.50 -7.09
CA GLY A 122 -29.31 9.41 -6.71
C GLY A 122 -28.88 8.53 -7.89
N PRO A 123 -27.92 7.61 -7.68
CA PRO A 123 -27.33 6.83 -8.75
C PRO A 123 -28.15 5.58 -9.15
N GLU A 124 -29.33 5.38 -8.59
CA GLU A 124 -30.14 4.16 -8.78
C GLU A 124 -30.39 3.85 -10.26
N GLU A 125 -30.98 4.80 -11.01
CA GLU A 125 -31.25 4.61 -12.43
C GLU A 125 -29.99 4.35 -13.25
N PHE A 126 -28.83 4.85 -12.79
CA PHE A 126 -27.55 4.57 -13.43
C PHE A 126 -27.15 3.11 -13.22
N TYR A 127 -27.16 2.60 -11.99
CA TYR A 127 -26.78 1.21 -11.71
C TYR A 127 -27.76 0.20 -12.31
N LEU A 128 -29.07 0.50 -12.30
CA LEU A 128 -30.07 -0.31 -13.00
C LEU A 128 -29.77 -0.43 -14.50
N ARG A 129 -29.38 0.68 -15.16
CA ARG A 129 -28.97 0.67 -16.58
C ARG A 129 -27.64 -0.03 -16.84
N MET A 130 -26.78 -0.16 -15.83
CA MET A 130 -25.57 -0.98 -15.90
C MET A 130 -25.87 -2.48 -15.72
N GLY A 131 -27.10 -2.84 -15.37
CA GLY A 131 -27.54 -4.23 -15.21
C GLY A 131 -27.38 -4.77 -13.79
N PHE A 132 -27.18 -3.90 -12.80
CA PHE A 132 -27.35 -4.29 -11.40
C PHE A 132 -28.86 -4.40 -11.10
N ALA A 133 -29.23 -5.48 -10.42
CA ALA A 133 -30.59 -5.68 -9.91
C ALA A 133 -30.59 -5.52 -8.38
N PRO A 134 -31.54 -4.77 -7.79
CA PRO A 134 -31.70 -4.72 -6.34
C PRO A 134 -31.93 -6.12 -5.79
N THR A 135 -31.23 -6.48 -4.70
CA THR A 135 -31.37 -7.81 -4.07
C THR A 135 -32.61 -7.89 -3.17
N GLY A 136 -33.18 -6.74 -2.81
CA GLY A 136 -34.22 -6.61 -1.79
C GLY A 136 -33.66 -6.34 -0.38
N GLU A 137 -32.34 -6.40 -0.22
CA GLU A 137 -31.66 -6.13 1.05
C GLU A 137 -31.21 -4.67 1.14
N LYS A 138 -31.05 -4.21 2.38
CA LYS A 138 -30.41 -2.93 2.70
C LYS A 138 -29.28 -3.15 3.68
N LEU A 139 -28.13 -2.55 3.38
CA LEU A 139 -26.97 -2.53 4.26
C LEU A 139 -26.64 -1.07 4.55
N PHE A 140 -26.48 -0.72 5.83
CA PHE A 140 -26.23 0.67 6.26
C PHE A 140 -27.28 1.69 5.76
N GLY A 141 -28.50 1.23 5.49
CA GLY A 141 -29.59 2.06 4.93
C GLY A 141 -29.57 2.18 3.40
N GLU A 142 -28.52 1.70 2.74
CA GLU A 142 -28.34 1.71 1.30
C GLU A 142 -28.92 0.46 0.65
N VAL A 143 -29.41 0.59 -0.58
CA VAL A 143 -29.87 -0.54 -1.39
C VAL A 143 -28.67 -1.34 -1.84
N VAL A 144 -28.72 -2.66 -1.66
CA VAL A 144 -27.76 -3.57 -2.27
C VAL A 144 -28.25 -3.93 -3.66
N GLY A 145 -27.49 -3.58 -4.69
CA GLY A 145 -27.65 -4.14 -6.03
C GLY A 145 -26.55 -5.11 -6.37
N ALA A 146 -26.88 -6.11 -7.18
CA ALA A 146 -25.94 -7.11 -7.62
C ALA A 146 -26.05 -7.39 -9.11
N LYS A 147 -24.93 -7.78 -9.70
CA LYS A 147 -24.82 -8.17 -11.10
C LYS A 147 -24.01 -9.45 -11.20
N THR A 148 -24.54 -10.41 -11.95
CA THR A 148 -23.80 -11.62 -12.32
C THR A 148 -22.78 -11.27 -13.39
N VAL A 149 -21.57 -11.77 -13.21
CA VAL A 149 -20.43 -11.62 -14.12
C VAL A 149 -20.02 -13.01 -14.57
N THR A 150 -19.89 -13.23 -15.88
CA THR A 150 -19.39 -14.50 -16.39
C THR A 150 -17.87 -14.48 -16.36
N PRO A 151 -17.20 -15.31 -15.54
CA PRO A 151 -15.74 -15.38 -15.53
C PRO A 151 -15.18 -15.69 -16.91
N ASP A 152 -13.99 -15.19 -17.21
CA ASP A 152 -13.33 -15.59 -18.45
C ASP A 152 -13.07 -17.10 -18.41
N PRO A 153 -13.24 -17.86 -19.51
CA PRO A 153 -13.07 -19.31 -19.53
C PRO A 153 -11.64 -19.77 -19.17
N ALA A 154 -10.66 -18.86 -19.21
CA ALA A 154 -9.30 -19.07 -18.71
C ALA A 154 -9.14 -18.81 -17.20
N GLY A 155 -10.14 -18.21 -16.55
CA GLY A 155 -10.21 -18.00 -15.09
C GLY A 155 -10.90 -19.14 -14.32
N ALA A 156 -11.53 -20.09 -15.03
CA ALA A 156 -12.23 -21.24 -14.42
C ALA A 156 -11.39 -22.53 -14.35
N ALA A 157 -10.18 -22.54 -14.89
CA ALA A 157 -9.32 -23.73 -14.90
C ALA A 157 -7.86 -23.35 -14.75
N VAL A 158 -7.53 -22.50 -13.77
CA VAL A 158 -6.16 -22.14 -13.43
C VAL A 158 -6.15 -21.57 -12.00
N THR A 159 -5.96 -22.44 -11.01
CA THR A 159 -5.17 -22.11 -9.80
C THR A 159 -3.70 -21.98 -10.22
N THR A 160 -3.42 -21.02 -11.09
CA THR A 160 -2.08 -20.62 -11.51
C THR A 160 -2.24 -19.21 -12.05
N SER A 161 -2.24 -18.25 -11.12
CA SER A 161 -1.87 -16.88 -11.41
C SER A 161 -1.00 -16.80 -12.67
N ALA A 162 -1.21 -15.83 -13.57
CA ALA A 162 -0.05 -15.24 -14.25
C ALA A 162 1.05 -15.09 -13.20
N PRO A 163 2.37 -15.08 -13.47
CA PRO A 163 3.22 -14.46 -12.48
C PRO A 163 2.78 -12.99 -12.42
N GLY A 164 1.73 -12.71 -11.62
CA GLY A 164 1.66 -11.57 -10.76
C GLY A 164 3.00 -11.49 -10.05
N PRO A 165 3.37 -10.29 -9.60
CA PRO A 165 4.71 -10.02 -9.07
C PRO A 165 5.14 -11.24 -8.30
N GLU A 166 6.24 -11.88 -8.72
CA GLU A 166 6.55 -13.27 -8.34
C GLU A 166 6.07 -13.47 -6.91
N PRO A 167 5.19 -14.45 -6.62
CA PRO A 167 4.47 -14.50 -5.35
C PRO A 167 5.41 -14.38 -4.15
N VAL A 168 6.68 -14.74 -4.37
CA VAL A 168 7.82 -14.26 -3.60
C VAL A 168 8.94 -13.82 -4.55
N THR A 169 9.21 -12.51 -4.68
CA THR A 169 10.47 -12.00 -5.22
C THR A 169 11.56 -12.08 -4.14
N ARG A 170 12.77 -12.51 -4.49
CA ARG A 170 13.91 -12.57 -3.57
C ARG A 170 15.01 -11.65 -4.05
N VAL A 171 15.40 -10.71 -3.20
CA VAL A 171 16.56 -9.85 -3.42
C VAL A 171 17.41 -9.92 -2.16
N THR A 172 18.69 -10.24 -2.31
CA THR A 172 19.66 -10.12 -1.22
C THR A 172 19.90 -8.63 -0.99
N VAL A 173 19.31 -8.08 0.08
CA VAL A 173 19.49 -6.67 0.45
C VAL A 173 20.73 -6.46 1.31
N GLN A 174 21.14 -7.45 2.09
CA GLN A 174 22.37 -7.48 2.87
C GLN A 174 22.99 -8.88 2.82
N ASP A 175 24.30 -8.94 2.60
CA ASP A 175 25.12 -10.14 2.79
C ASP A 175 26.34 -9.73 3.62
N ALA A 176 26.31 -10.04 4.91
CA ALA A 176 27.33 -9.64 5.88
C ALA A 176 28.09 -10.88 6.38
N VAL A 177 29.41 -10.85 6.24
CA VAL A 177 30.29 -11.93 6.70
C VAL A 177 30.83 -11.58 8.09
N LEU A 178 30.61 -12.47 9.06
CA LEU A 178 31.16 -12.32 10.40
C LEU A 178 32.64 -12.71 10.39
N ALA A 179 33.51 -11.79 10.79
CA ALA A 179 34.94 -12.07 10.91
C ALA A 179 35.23 -13.12 11.99
N HIS A 180 34.43 -13.12 13.06
CA HIS A 180 34.49 -14.09 14.14
C HIS A 180 33.16 -14.87 14.17
N PRO A 181 33.15 -16.16 13.85
CA PRO A 181 31.92 -16.96 13.91
C PRO A 181 31.37 -17.01 15.34
N VAL A 182 30.13 -16.58 15.51
CA VAL A 182 29.42 -16.59 16.80
C VAL A 182 28.49 -17.80 16.87
N SER A 183 28.50 -18.55 17.97
CA SER A 183 27.45 -19.53 18.25
C SER A 183 26.20 -18.79 18.72
N VAL A 184 25.18 -18.71 17.87
CA VAL A 184 23.95 -17.97 18.16
C VAL A 184 22.93 -18.87 18.83
N ALA A 185 22.60 -18.57 20.09
CA ALA A 185 21.55 -19.25 20.86
C ALA A 185 20.24 -18.44 20.89
N ARG A 186 20.32 -17.12 20.78
CA ARG A 186 19.16 -16.21 20.81
C ARG A 186 19.34 -15.08 19.79
N LEU A 187 18.26 -14.71 19.10
CA LEU A 187 18.17 -13.46 18.35
C LEU A 187 17.28 -12.50 19.12
N GLU A 188 17.80 -11.33 19.46
CA GLU A 188 17.00 -10.26 20.04
C GLU A 188 16.87 -9.13 19.03
N THR A 189 15.64 -8.78 18.63
CA THR A 189 15.39 -7.65 17.74
C THR A 189 14.74 -6.52 18.50
N ARG A 190 15.36 -5.34 18.49
CA ARG A 190 14.86 -4.13 19.12
C ARG A 190 14.42 -3.14 18.04
N ARG A 191 13.28 -2.49 18.27
CA ARG A 191 12.91 -1.25 17.57
C ARG A 191 13.46 -0.08 18.35
N ILE A 192 14.43 0.61 17.79
CA ILE A 192 15.14 1.72 18.42
C ILE A 192 14.72 3.02 17.74
N ARG A 193 14.52 4.07 18.54
CA ARG A 193 14.19 5.41 18.07
C ARG A 193 15.24 6.39 18.57
N ILE A 194 15.84 7.13 17.63
CA ILE A 194 16.71 8.27 17.92
C ILE A 194 15.97 9.54 17.51
N LEU A 195 15.89 10.50 18.43
CA LEU A 195 15.19 11.76 18.21
C LEU A 195 15.90 12.63 17.16
N PRO A 196 15.21 13.61 16.56
CA PRO A 196 15.80 14.54 15.60
C PRO A 196 17.12 15.16 16.09
N GLY A 197 18.17 15.03 15.29
CA GLY A 197 19.49 15.61 15.55
C GLY A 197 20.25 15.02 16.75
N VAL A 198 19.75 13.94 17.36
CA VAL A 198 20.46 13.25 18.45
C VAL A 198 21.49 12.30 17.87
N ALA A 199 22.73 12.44 18.30
CA ALA A 199 23.80 11.49 18.01
C ALA A 199 23.75 10.31 18.98
N ALA A 200 23.97 9.09 18.49
CA ALA A 200 24.16 7.94 19.37
C ALA A 200 25.48 8.05 20.16
N GLY A 201 26.45 8.79 19.63
CA GLY A 201 27.82 8.84 20.15
C GLY A 201 28.66 7.68 19.65
N LEU A 202 29.97 7.77 19.87
CA LEU A 202 30.95 6.75 19.53
C LEU A 202 30.73 5.52 20.43
N HIS A 203 30.51 4.36 19.81
CA HIS A 203 30.18 3.15 20.58
C HIS A 203 30.68 1.86 19.94
N VAL A 204 30.67 0.79 20.74
CA VAL A 204 31.02 -0.58 20.33
C VAL A 204 29.97 -1.54 20.89
N HIS A 205 29.61 -2.54 20.10
CA HIS A 205 28.76 -3.63 20.55
C HIS A 205 29.57 -4.85 20.98
N ASN A 206 29.05 -5.59 21.97
CA ASN A 206 29.62 -6.84 22.45
C ASN A 206 29.39 -8.05 21.51
N GLY A 207 28.89 -7.79 20.30
CA GLY A 207 28.54 -8.77 19.27
C GLY A 207 28.18 -8.05 17.97
N PRO A 208 27.96 -8.77 16.87
CA PRO A 208 27.54 -8.17 15.61
C PRO A 208 26.11 -7.61 15.71
N VAL A 209 25.82 -6.52 15.00
CA VAL A 209 24.46 -5.98 14.86
C VAL A 209 24.10 -5.90 13.39
N VAL A 210 22.94 -6.45 13.04
CA VAL A 210 22.34 -6.27 11.71
C VAL A 210 21.03 -5.52 11.86
N GLY A 211 20.79 -4.51 11.02
CA GLY A 211 19.59 -3.70 11.14
C GLY A 211 19.09 -3.13 9.83
N SER A 212 17.91 -2.52 9.91
CA SER A 212 17.26 -1.83 8.80
C SER A 212 16.49 -0.61 9.27
N ILE A 213 16.46 0.43 8.43
CA ILE A 213 15.74 1.66 8.72
C ILE A 213 14.25 1.48 8.40
N GLU A 214 13.38 1.78 9.36
CA GLU A 214 11.93 1.76 9.18
C GLU A 214 11.39 3.16 8.80
N ARG A 215 11.88 4.23 9.44
CA ARG A 215 11.41 5.61 9.27
C ARG A 215 12.53 6.61 9.52
N GLY A 216 12.44 7.78 8.89
CA GLY A 216 13.41 8.87 9.06
C GLY A 216 14.74 8.57 8.37
N SER A 217 15.85 9.05 8.91
CA SER A 217 17.19 8.84 8.32
C SER A 217 18.27 8.82 9.38
N ALA A 218 19.33 8.03 9.19
CA ALA A 218 20.50 8.02 10.06
C ALA A 218 21.77 8.40 9.29
N VAL A 219 22.67 9.16 9.92
CA VAL A 219 24.06 9.28 9.46
C VAL A 219 24.84 8.14 10.10
N TYR A 220 25.35 7.23 9.28
CA TYR A 220 26.04 6.02 9.69
C TYR A 220 27.50 6.05 9.27
N GLN A 221 28.41 5.76 10.20
CA GLN A 221 29.84 5.68 9.92
C GLN A 221 30.53 4.72 10.90
N LEU A 222 31.28 3.75 10.35
CA LEU A 222 32.29 3.01 11.11
C LEU A 222 33.56 3.85 11.23
N GLU A 223 34.29 3.72 12.33
CA GLU A 223 35.52 4.47 12.55
C GLU A 223 36.54 4.20 11.43
N GLY A 224 37.00 5.27 10.76
CA GLY A 224 37.89 5.18 9.59
C GLY A 224 37.19 4.79 8.27
N GLY A 225 35.88 4.54 8.29
CA GLY A 225 35.06 4.26 7.12
C GLY A 225 34.40 5.51 6.51
N GLU A 226 33.72 5.30 5.38
CA GLU A 226 32.94 6.34 4.71
C GLU A 226 31.63 6.63 5.46
N GLU A 227 31.28 7.91 5.57
CA GLU A 227 29.99 8.34 6.09
C GLU A 227 28.88 8.07 5.06
N ARG A 228 27.76 7.49 5.51
CA ARG A 228 26.60 7.17 4.67
C ARG A 228 25.32 7.69 5.32
N VAL A 229 24.39 8.17 4.50
CA VAL A 229 23.04 8.51 4.97
C VAL A 229 22.11 7.35 4.65
N LEU A 230 21.61 6.68 5.69
CA LEU A 230 20.65 5.59 5.59
C LEU A 230 19.21 6.12 5.61
N ARG A 231 18.35 5.53 4.79
CA ARG A 231 16.94 5.88 4.56
C ARG A 231 16.04 4.64 4.69
N PRO A 232 14.70 4.80 4.77
CA PRO A 232 13.80 3.66 4.95
C PRO A 232 14.00 2.60 3.88
N GLY A 233 14.17 1.34 4.31
CA GLY A 233 14.51 0.21 3.45
C GLY A 233 16.01 -0.10 3.37
N ASP A 234 16.89 0.85 3.70
CA ASP A 234 18.33 0.59 3.78
C ASP A 234 18.65 -0.30 4.98
N VAL A 235 19.70 -1.10 4.80
CA VAL A 235 20.23 -2.05 5.77
C VAL A 235 21.62 -1.63 6.22
N PHE A 236 21.99 -2.02 7.42
CA PHE A 236 23.32 -1.78 7.97
C PHE A 236 23.85 -2.99 8.75
N PHE A 237 25.17 -3.03 8.87
CA PHE A 237 25.90 -4.05 9.61
C PHE A 237 26.99 -3.37 10.44
N GLU A 238 26.96 -3.58 11.74
CA GLU A 238 27.99 -3.17 12.68
C GLU A 238 28.73 -4.42 13.13
N PRO A 239 30.01 -4.59 12.73
CA PRO A 239 30.77 -5.77 13.10
C PRO A 239 31.08 -5.79 14.60
N GLU A 240 31.21 -7.00 15.16
CA GLU A 240 31.65 -7.19 16.54
C GLU A 240 33.01 -6.55 16.79
N GLY A 241 33.12 -5.77 17.88
CA GLY A 241 34.37 -5.15 18.31
C GLY A 241 34.82 -3.95 17.47
N GLU A 242 34.12 -3.63 16.38
CA GLU A 242 34.38 -2.42 15.59
C GLU A 242 33.66 -1.21 16.20
N ARG A 243 34.28 -0.04 16.04
CA ARG A 243 33.76 1.23 16.57
C ARG A 243 32.80 1.86 15.58
N VAL A 244 31.57 2.10 16.00
CA VAL A 244 30.58 2.89 15.27
C VAL A 244 30.80 4.35 15.64
N ALA A 245 31.41 5.10 14.73
CA ALA A 245 31.71 6.52 14.92
C ALA A 245 30.45 7.39 14.88
N ARG A 246 29.49 7.04 14.01
CA ARG A 246 28.20 7.72 13.91
C ARG A 246 27.06 6.75 13.69
N PHE A 247 25.99 6.98 14.44
CA PHE A 247 24.65 6.49 14.13
C PHE A 247 23.67 7.57 14.59
N ASP A 248 23.65 8.67 13.84
CA ASP A 248 23.02 9.90 14.30
C ASP A 248 21.65 10.07 13.64
N GLY A 249 20.63 10.40 14.44
CA GLY A 249 19.31 10.69 13.92
C GLY A 249 19.32 11.95 13.06
N GLY A 250 18.81 11.84 11.83
CA GLY A 250 18.70 12.96 10.91
C GLY A 250 17.66 14.01 11.33
N PRO A 251 17.30 14.95 10.45
CA PRO A 251 16.43 16.09 10.79
C PRO A 251 15.04 15.72 11.33
N GLU A 252 14.52 14.54 10.96
CA GLU A 252 13.24 14.01 11.44
C GLU A 252 13.40 12.90 12.49
N GLY A 253 14.64 12.63 12.90
CA GLY A 253 15.03 11.47 13.70
C GLY A 253 15.08 10.19 12.85
N VAL A 254 15.21 9.05 13.53
CA VAL A 254 15.20 7.74 12.89
C VAL A 254 14.54 6.70 13.79
N THR A 255 13.77 5.79 13.18
CA THR A 255 13.33 4.54 13.79
C THR A 255 13.87 3.39 12.95
N PHE A 256 14.49 2.42 13.60
CA PHE A 256 15.12 1.28 12.94
C PHE A 256 14.95 -0.01 13.76
N LEU A 257 15.06 -1.15 13.08
CA LEU A 257 15.19 -2.45 13.72
C LEU A 257 16.67 -2.79 13.81
N ALA A 258 17.13 -3.24 14.98
CA ALA A 258 18.45 -3.79 15.19
C ALA A 258 18.30 -5.19 15.79
N THR A 259 18.95 -6.18 15.17
CA THR A 259 18.97 -7.57 15.62
C THR A 259 20.35 -7.94 16.13
N PHE A 260 20.37 -8.43 17.36
CA PHE A 260 21.55 -8.84 18.10
C PHE A 260 21.58 -10.37 18.17
N PRO A 261 22.50 -11.04 17.44
CA PRO A 261 22.77 -12.45 17.63
C PRO A 261 23.59 -12.66 18.91
N LEU A 262 23.02 -13.41 19.85
CA LEU A 262 23.56 -13.57 21.20
C LEU A 262 23.91 -15.04 21.47
N ALA A 263 25.06 -15.26 22.07
CA ALA A 263 25.45 -16.55 22.64
C ALA A 263 24.56 -16.93 23.83
N GLU A 264 24.63 -18.19 24.26
CA GLU A 264 23.85 -18.66 25.41
C GLU A 264 24.18 -17.85 26.67
N GLY A 265 23.15 -17.28 27.31
CA GLY A 265 23.29 -16.46 28.51
C GLY A 265 23.82 -15.03 28.29
N ALA A 266 24.10 -14.62 27.05
CA ALA A 266 24.56 -13.27 26.75
C ALA A 266 23.39 -12.28 26.62
N GLU A 267 23.65 -11.01 26.98
CA GLU A 267 22.77 -9.87 26.79
C GLU A 267 23.37 -8.89 25.78
N ALA A 268 22.52 -8.18 25.03
CA ALA A 268 22.98 -7.17 24.08
C ALA A 268 23.40 -5.89 24.82
N GLU A 269 24.68 -5.54 24.69
CA GLU A 269 25.31 -4.41 25.36
C GLU A 269 25.96 -3.44 24.36
N ILE A 270 26.12 -2.21 24.83
CA ILE A 270 26.79 -1.12 24.11
C ILE A 270 27.77 -0.47 25.07
N ASP A 271 29.01 -0.31 24.63
CA ASP A 271 30.06 0.39 25.37
C ASP A 271 30.37 1.72 24.69
N PHE A 272 30.67 2.75 25.48
CA PHE A 272 30.95 4.11 25.04
C PHE A 272 32.40 4.50 25.41
N PRO A 273 33.38 4.12 24.58
CA PRO A 273 34.78 4.32 24.89
C PRO A 273 35.20 5.80 24.78
N GLU A 274 36.10 6.24 25.67
CA GLU A 274 36.82 7.53 25.54
C GLU A 274 37.88 7.44 24.40
N GLU A 275 38.20 8.52 23.68
CA GLU A 275 39.21 8.52 22.59
C GLU A 275 40.67 8.65 23.13
N PRO A 276 41.76 8.07 22.52
CA PRO A 276 41.87 7.16 21.36
C PRO A 276 42.70 5.85 21.62
N ARG A 277 42.77 5.01 20.56
CA ARG A 277 43.39 3.68 20.37
C ARG A 277 44.45 3.17 21.36
#